data_AF-A0A812RXN7-F1
#
_entry.id   AF-A0A812RXN7-F1
#
_cell.length_a   1.000
_cell.length_b   1.000
_cell.length_c   1.000
_cell.angle_alpha   90.00
_cell.angle_beta   90.00
_cell.angle_gamma   90.00
#
_symmetry.space_group_name_H-M   'P 1'
#
loop_
_entity.id
_entity.type
_entity.pdbx_description
1 polymer ?
#
loop_
_entity_poly.entity_id
_entity_poly.type
_entity_poly.pdbx_seq_one_letter_code
_entity_poly.pdbx_strand_id
1 'polypeptide(L)'
;MPMGCGPKVCPFRTSMEAVVKQMHHRMAIEFTCEADVDFVRSMLPHHEGAVAMCAALDESHGWLQVGLVHFCYHVALEQRWEVQGMQQWLDARNLTAGKACTEGLGCGDLTCVSSQAYLAANRRMQEAMTINYSCHTEEDFVQAMLPHHQGAVEMCAVLLESTSQDVYLRDLCANITRLQTAEMSWMKDWLTFKGLSPAQCHGNSDSTAPCADMMPITDICHDLGGDRLCDCSELTDSCSSIAIAGG
;
A
#
# COMPACT_ATOMS: atom_id res chain seq x y z
N MET A 1 16.83 -11.19 2.12
CA MET A 1 17.05 -10.48 3.40
C MET A 1 15.89 -10.82 4.34
N PRO A 2 16.08 -10.82 5.66
CA PRO A 2 14.96 -10.99 6.60
C PRO A 2 13.98 -9.82 6.45
N MET A 3 12.67 -10.10 6.40
CA MET A 3 11.60 -9.09 6.24
C MET A 3 11.14 -8.53 7.61
N GLY A 4 12.07 -8.47 8.56
CA GLY A 4 11.84 -8.05 9.93
C GLY A 4 13.10 -8.17 10.77
N CYS A 5 13.09 -7.54 11.94
CA CYS A 5 14.16 -7.63 12.93
C CYS A 5 13.60 -7.89 14.34
N GLY A 6 14.48 -7.79 15.33
CA GLY A 6 14.15 -8.09 16.72
C GLY A 6 14.25 -9.58 17.06
N PRO A 7 14.42 -9.90 18.35
CA PRO A 7 14.66 -11.28 18.79
C PRO A 7 13.39 -12.12 18.90
N LYS A 8 12.20 -11.51 18.87
CA LYS A 8 10.93 -12.19 19.13
C LYS A 8 10.48 -13.02 17.92
N VAL A 9 10.11 -14.28 18.14
CA VAL A 9 9.54 -15.15 17.11
C VAL A 9 8.16 -15.61 17.56
N CYS A 10 7.16 -15.44 16.70
CA CYS A 10 5.77 -15.83 16.94
C CYS A 10 5.10 -16.25 15.62
N PRO A 11 4.00 -17.01 15.68
CA PRO A 11 3.30 -17.48 14.49
C PRO A 11 2.90 -16.35 13.53
N PHE A 12 2.40 -15.23 14.07
CA PHE A 12 2.00 -14.08 13.26
C PHE A 12 3.18 -13.46 12.51
N ARG A 13 4.33 -13.25 13.18
CA ARG A 13 5.57 -12.82 12.52
C ARG A 13 5.94 -13.74 11.36
N THR A 14 5.92 -15.05 11.57
CA THR A 14 6.27 -16.02 10.53
C THR A 14 5.32 -15.92 9.33
N SER A 15 4.02 -15.74 9.57
CA SER A 15 3.04 -15.54 8.50
C SER A 15 3.27 -14.23 7.73
N MET A 16 3.41 -13.12 8.46
CA MET A 16 3.64 -11.80 7.85
C MET A 16 4.95 -11.72 7.07
N GLU A 17 6.06 -12.24 7.61
CA GLU A 17 7.34 -12.28 6.90
C GLU A 17 7.23 -13.11 5.60
N ALA A 18 6.43 -14.18 5.59
CA ALA A 18 6.19 -14.97 4.39
C ALA A 18 5.39 -14.19 3.34
N VAL A 19 4.30 -13.51 3.74
CA VAL A 19 3.48 -12.67 2.86
C VAL A 19 4.29 -11.52 2.27
N VAL A 20 4.98 -10.75 3.12
CA VAL A 20 5.82 -9.60 2.70
C VAL A 20 6.93 -10.07 1.77
N LYS A 21 7.57 -11.20 2.06
CA LYS A 21 8.58 -11.81 1.17
C LYS A 21 8.00 -12.19 -0.18
N GLN A 22 6.83 -12.80 -0.22
CA GLN A 22 6.19 -13.21 -1.47
C GLN A 22 5.78 -11.98 -2.30
N MET A 23 5.21 -10.96 -1.67
CA MET A 23 4.83 -9.71 -2.33
C MET A 23 6.06 -9.05 -2.99
N HIS A 24 7.13 -8.77 -2.23
CA HIS A 24 8.33 -8.14 -2.80
C HIS A 24 9.04 -9.00 -3.84
N HIS A 25 9.00 -10.33 -3.71
CA HIS A 25 9.51 -11.21 -4.75
C HIS A 25 8.75 -11.03 -6.06
N ARG A 26 7.41 -10.90 -6.01
CA ARG A 26 6.59 -10.72 -7.20
C ARG A 26 6.63 -9.30 -7.76
N MET A 27 6.86 -8.30 -6.90
CA MET A 27 7.11 -6.92 -7.30
C MET A 27 8.48 -6.69 -7.92
N ALA A 28 9.40 -7.66 -7.86
CA ALA A 28 10.64 -7.60 -8.61
C ALA A 28 10.36 -7.89 -10.09
N ILE A 29 9.75 -6.94 -10.79
CA ILE A 29 9.30 -7.11 -12.18
C ILE A 29 10.42 -6.92 -13.19
N GLU A 30 10.19 -7.42 -14.40
CA GLU A 30 10.96 -7.06 -15.59
C GLU A 30 10.44 -5.72 -16.15
N PHE A 31 11.22 -4.66 -15.91
CA PHE A 31 10.93 -3.31 -16.36
C PHE A 31 11.12 -3.16 -17.87
N THR A 32 10.25 -2.35 -18.46
CA THR A 32 10.17 -2.16 -19.92
C THR A 32 10.43 -0.73 -20.36
N CYS A 33 10.54 0.20 -19.41
CA CYS A 33 10.55 1.64 -19.63
C CYS A 33 9.23 2.23 -20.13
N GLU A 34 8.18 1.41 -20.25
CA GLU A 34 6.81 1.86 -20.46
C GLU A 34 6.14 2.03 -19.10
N ALA A 35 6.06 3.27 -18.61
CA ALA A 35 5.64 3.57 -17.24
C ALA A 35 4.27 2.98 -16.88
N ASP A 36 3.31 3.02 -17.80
CA ASP A 36 1.97 2.45 -17.63
C ASP A 36 2.02 0.92 -17.40
N VAL A 37 2.84 0.23 -18.20
CA VAL A 37 2.99 -1.23 -18.12
C VAL A 37 3.71 -1.62 -16.84
N ASP A 38 4.80 -0.92 -16.53
CA ASP A 38 5.63 -1.18 -15.35
C ASP A 38 4.86 -0.85 -14.05
N PHE A 39 4.00 0.18 -14.07
CA PHE A 39 3.06 0.48 -12.99
C PHE A 39 2.12 -0.68 -12.74
N VAL A 40 1.38 -1.12 -13.76
CA VAL A 40 0.37 -2.18 -13.60
C VAL A 40 1.02 -3.49 -13.15
N ARG A 41 2.16 -3.85 -13.73
CA ARG A 41 2.90 -5.06 -13.35
C ARG A 41 3.45 -5.01 -11.93
N SER A 42 3.84 -3.83 -11.45
CA SER A 42 4.33 -3.66 -10.08
C SER A 42 3.18 -3.58 -9.07
N MET A 43 2.07 -2.93 -9.44
CA MET A 43 0.95 -2.65 -8.53
C MET A 43 0.03 -3.86 -8.33
N LEU A 44 -0.06 -4.77 -9.30
CA LEU A 44 -0.76 -6.06 -9.14
C LEU A 44 -0.26 -6.86 -7.93
N PRO A 45 1.03 -7.30 -7.87
CA PRO A 45 1.52 -8.04 -6.72
C PRO A 45 1.59 -7.21 -5.44
N HIS A 46 1.73 -5.88 -5.53
CA HIS A 46 1.62 -4.99 -4.39
C HIS A 46 0.24 -5.12 -3.72
N HIS A 47 -0.83 -5.04 -4.51
CA HIS A 47 -2.20 -5.08 -4.00
C HIS A 47 -2.60 -6.47 -3.51
N GLU A 48 -2.22 -7.52 -4.24
CA GLU A 48 -2.38 -8.90 -3.77
C GLU A 48 -1.63 -9.14 -2.44
N GLY A 49 -0.52 -8.44 -2.21
CA GLY A 49 0.20 -8.43 -0.93
C GLY A 49 -0.64 -7.92 0.23
N ALA A 50 -1.35 -6.80 0.06
CA ALA A 50 -2.23 -6.25 1.11
C ALA A 50 -3.41 -7.17 1.41
N VAL A 51 -4.01 -7.76 0.36
CA VAL A 51 -5.08 -8.77 0.51
C VAL A 51 -4.57 -9.97 1.31
N ALA A 52 -3.35 -10.44 1.03
CA ALA A 52 -2.73 -11.55 1.74
C ALA A 52 -2.34 -11.19 3.19
N MET A 53 -1.93 -9.94 3.46
CA MET A 53 -1.68 -9.46 4.82
C MET A 53 -2.97 -9.42 5.64
N CYS A 54 -4.09 -8.97 5.04
CA CYS A 54 -5.41 -9.00 5.68
C CYS A 54 -5.86 -10.44 5.97
N ALA A 55 -5.61 -11.38 5.05
CA ALA A 55 -5.88 -12.80 5.29
C ALA A 55 -5.02 -13.36 6.42
N ALA A 56 -3.73 -13.01 6.49
CA ALA A 56 -2.85 -13.43 7.58
C ALA A 56 -3.32 -12.90 8.95
N LEU A 57 -3.92 -11.70 8.99
CA LEU A 57 -4.54 -11.16 10.19
C LEU A 57 -5.78 -11.97 10.60
N ASP A 58 -6.69 -12.23 9.66
CA ASP A 58 -7.91 -13.02 9.92
C ASP A 58 -7.58 -14.45 10.39
N GLU A 59 -6.57 -15.07 9.78
CA GLU A 59 -6.06 -16.39 10.14
C GLU A 59 -5.24 -16.42 11.45
N SER A 60 -5.03 -15.29 12.13
CA SER A 60 -4.26 -15.29 13.37
C SER A 60 -5.02 -15.91 14.57
N HIS A 61 -6.31 -16.23 14.40
CA HIS A 61 -7.19 -16.90 15.38
C HIS A 61 -7.24 -16.22 16.77
N GLY A 62 -7.13 -14.90 16.83
CA GLY A 62 -7.19 -14.10 18.05
C GLY A 62 -8.43 -13.21 18.13
N TRP A 63 -8.69 -12.64 19.30
CA TRP A 63 -9.64 -11.53 19.40
C TRP A 63 -9.02 -10.29 18.76
N LEU A 64 -9.65 -9.81 17.71
CA LEU A 64 -9.27 -8.58 17.01
C LEU A 64 -10.26 -7.46 17.36
N GLN A 65 -9.75 -6.24 17.44
CA GLN A 65 -10.52 -5.02 17.55
C GLN A 65 -11.41 -4.89 16.30
N VAL A 66 -12.70 -4.66 16.52
CA VAL A 66 -13.70 -4.58 15.44
C VAL A 66 -13.31 -3.58 14.35
N GLY A 67 -12.71 -2.44 14.73
CA GLY A 67 -12.24 -1.44 13.79
C GLY A 67 -11.16 -1.96 12.85
N LEU A 68 -10.26 -2.83 13.31
CA LEU A 68 -9.20 -3.40 12.48
C LEU A 68 -9.72 -4.52 11.55
N VAL A 69 -10.70 -5.30 12.01
CA VAL A 69 -11.40 -6.29 11.17
C VAL A 69 -12.11 -5.58 10.01
N HIS A 70 -12.81 -4.48 10.32
CA HIS A 70 -13.52 -3.68 9.33
C HIS A 70 -12.57 -2.97 8.37
N PHE A 71 -11.48 -2.40 8.87
CA PHE A 71 -10.39 -1.85 8.05
C PHE A 71 -9.87 -2.88 7.04
N CYS A 72 -9.54 -4.10 7.48
CA CYS A 72 -9.04 -5.16 6.59
C CYS A 72 -10.07 -5.61 5.56
N TYR A 73 -11.35 -5.60 5.91
CA TYR A 73 -12.43 -5.90 4.97
C TYR A 73 -12.46 -4.89 3.83
N HIS A 74 -12.39 -3.59 4.13
CA HIS A 74 -12.39 -2.51 3.12
C HIS A 74 -11.15 -2.57 2.24
N VAL A 75 -9.95 -2.61 2.83
CA VAL A 75 -8.68 -2.76 2.10
C VAL A 75 -8.74 -3.97 1.15
N ALA A 76 -9.16 -5.14 1.65
CA ALA A 76 -9.19 -6.34 0.85
C ALA A 76 -10.26 -6.29 -0.26
N LEU A 77 -11.38 -5.63 -0.02
CA LEU A 77 -12.44 -5.47 -1.02
C LEU A 77 -11.99 -4.55 -2.15
N GLU A 78 -11.50 -3.36 -1.82
CA GLU A 78 -11.06 -2.34 -2.79
C GLU A 78 -9.88 -2.85 -3.62
N GLN A 79 -8.84 -3.36 -2.96
CA GLN A 79 -7.65 -3.82 -3.67
C GLN A 79 -7.92 -5.03 -4.56
N ARG A 80 -8.92 -5.88 -4.25
CA ARG A 80 -9.36 -6.96 -5.16
C ARG A 80 -10.00 -6.41 -6.43
N TRP A 81 -10.82 -5.35 -6.33
CA TRP A 81 -11.41 -4.70 -7.49
C TRP A 81 -10.34 -4.01 -8.36
N GLU A 82 -9.38 -3.35 -7.73
CA GLU A 82 -8.25 -2.70 -8.44
C GLU A 82 -7.36 -3.73 -9.14
N VAL A 83 -7.05 -4.86 -8.49
CA VAL A 83 -6.35 -6.00 -9.11
C VAL A 83 -7.11 -6.52 -10.33
N GLN A 84 -8.43 -6.69 -10.22
CA GLN A 84 -9.24 -7.14 -11.36
C GLN A 84 -9.20 -6.14 -12.51
N GLY A 85 -9.33 -4.85 -12.23
CA GLY A 85 -9.27 -3.80 -13.25
C GLY A 85 -7.90 -3.71 -13.93
N MET A 86 -6.82 -3.82 -13.16
CA MET A 86 -5.45 -3.90 -13.68
C MET A 86 -5.22 -5.13 -14.57
N GLN A 87 -5.76 -6.28 -14.20
CA GLN A 87 -5.69 -7.49 -15.04
C GLN A 87 -6.45 -7.29 -16.36
N GLN A 88 -7.65 -6.72 -16.31
CA GLN A 88 -8.41 -6.37 -17.52
C GLN A 88 -7.68 -5.36 -18.40
N TRP A 89 -6.98 -4.40 -17.79
CA TRP A 89 -6.18 -3.41 -18.52
C TRP A 89 -5.05 -4.06 -19.33
N LEU A 90 -4.36 -5.06 -18.75
CA LEU A 90 -3.34 -5.87 -19.44
C LEU A 90 -3.95 -6.72 -20.56
N ASP A 91 -5.04 -7.44 -20.26
CA ASP A 91 -5.70 -8.34 -21.20
C ASP A 91 -6.20 -7.58 -22.44
N ALA A 92 -6.80 -6.41 -22.25
CA ALA A 92 -7.26 -5.54 -23.34
C ALA A 92 -6.14 -5.07 -24.28
N ARG A 93 -4.88 -5.14 -23.83
CA ARG A 93 -3.67 -4.75 -24.58
C ARG A 93 -2.83 -5.94 -25.01
N ASN A 94 -3.30 -7.18 -24.80
CA ASN A 94 -2.53 -8.42 -25.02
C ASN A 94 -1.19 -8.43 -24.27
N LEU A 95 -1.15 -7.81 -23.09
CA LEU A 95 0.00 -7.80 -22.21
C LEU A 95 -0.17 -8.87 -21.12
N THR A 96 0.95 -9.27 -20.51
CA THR A 96 0.94 -10.14 -19.34
C THR A 96 1.45 -9.38 -18.12
N ALA A 97 1.13 -9.87 -16.92
CA ALA A 97 1.65 -9.35 -15.65
C ALA A 97 3.20 -9.49 -15.52
N GLY A 98 3.85 -10.14 -16.50
CA GLY A 98 5.29 -10.38 -16.47
C GLY A 98 5.66 -11.53 -15.54
N LYS A 99 6.95 -11.83 -15.47
CA LYS A 99 7.52 -12.77 -14.52
C LYS A 99 8.35 -12.01 -13.49
N ALA A 100 8.37 -12.53 -12.27
CA ALA A 100 9.29 -12.06 -11.25
C ALA A 100 10.74 -12.35 -11.66
N CYS A 101 11.60 -11.38 -11.46
CA CYS A 101 13.05 -11.50 -11.61
C CYS A 101 13.61 -12.40 -10.51
N THR A 102 14.69 -13.11 -10.84
CA THR A 102 15.33 -14.05 -9.92
C THR A 102 16.25 -13.37 -8.92
N GLU A 103 16.76 -12.19 -9.26
CA GLU A 103 17.72 -11.42 -8.46
C GLU A 103 17.35 -9.93 -8.44
N GLY A 104 17.65 -9.26 -7.34
CA GLY A 104 17.43 -7.81 -7.18
C GLY A 104 15.96 -7.43 -6.95
N LEU A 105 15.69 -6.13 -7.07
CA LEU A 105 14.36 -5.52 -6.93
C LEU A 105 13.61 -5.40 -8.27
N GLY A 106 14.21 -5.92 -9.34
CA GLY A 106 13.73 -5.84 -10.71
C GLY A 106 14.86 -6.11 -11.70
N CYS A 107 14.48 -6.38 -12.95
CA CYS A 107 15.37 -6.65 -14.07
C CYS A 107 14.79 -6.03 -15.35
N GLY A 108 15.34 -6.33 -16.53
CA GLY A 108 14.91 -5.69 -17.77
C GLY A 108 15.60 -4.35 -18.01
N ASP A 109 14.89 -3.37 -18.55
CA ASP A 109 15.43 -2.05 -18.83
C ASP A 109 15.30 -1.10 -17.63
N LEU A 110 16.45 -0.84 -16.99
CA LEU A 110 16.58 0.01 -15.81
C LEU A 110 17.18 1.38 -16.14
N THR A 111 17.33 1.72 -17.42
CA THR A 111 18.04 2.93 -17.85
C THR A 111 17.18 4.18 -17.85
N CYS A 112 15.86 4.02 -17.98
CA CYS A 112 14.91 5.13 -17.98
C CYS A 112 14.55 5.63 -16.57
N VAL A 113 14.13 6.89 -16.53
CA VAL A 113 13.76 7.60 -15.29
C VAL A 113 12.58 6.93 -14.59
N SER A 114 11.57 6.46 -15.32
CA SER A 114 10.39 5.78 -14.77
C SER A 114 10.75 4.47 -14.06
N SER A 115 11.50 3.58 -14.71
CA SER A 115 11.96 2.32 -14.08
C SER A 115 12.77 2.57 -12.81
N GLN A 116 13.68 3.57 -12.84
CA GLN A 116 14.47 3.93 -11.66
C GLN A 116 13.60 4.48 -10.53
N ALA A 117 12.57 5.26 -10.85
CA ALA A 117 11.64 5.82 -9.87
C ALA A 117 10.77 4.73 -9.22
N TYR A 118 10.23 3.79 -10.00
CA TYR A 118 9.50 2.63 -9.46
C TYR A 118 10.38 1.73 -8.60
N LEU A 119 11.61 1.46 -9.05
CA LEU A 119 12.60 0.72 -8.25
C LEU A 119 12.92 1.41 -6.92
N ALA A 120 13.00 2.74 -6.93
CA ALA A 120 13.25 3.53 -5.73
C ALA A 120 12.05 3.48 -4.75
N ALA A 121 10.82 3.57 -5.26
CA ALA A 121 9.60 3.43 -4.45
C ALA A 121 9.50 2.03 -3.83
N ASN A 122 9.70 0.97 -4.63
CA ASN A 122 9.68 -0.41 -4.12
C ASN A 122 10.78 -0.64 -3.06
N ARG A 123 11.97 -0.06 -3.25
CA ARG A 123 13.06 -0.14 -2.26
C ARG A 123 12.67 0.52 -0.93
N ARG A 124 12.15 1.76 -0.97
CA ARG A 124 11.73 2.48 0.24
C ARG A 124 10.64 1.71 0.99
N MET A 125 9.65 1.19 0.26
CA MET A 125 8.62 0.36 0.85
C MET A 125 9.22 -0.90 1.51
N GLN A 126 10.10 -1.63 0.82
CA GLN A 126 10.72 -2.83 1.38
C GLN A 126 11.53 -2.55 2.65
N GLU A 127 12.31 -1.47 2.64
CA GLU A 127 13.07 -1.03 3.80
C GLU A 127 12.13 -0.66 4.96
N ALA A 128 11.06 0.09 4.68
CA ALA A 128 10.12 0.54 5.69
C ALA A 128 9.21 -0.57 6.25
N MET A 129 8.87 -1.58 5.45
CA MET A 129 8.13 -2.77 5.88
C MET A 129 8.99 -3.76 6.67
N THR A 130 10.31 -3.54 6.74
CA THR A 130 11.19 -4.29 7.64
C THR A 130 11.00 -3.76 9.06
N ILE A 131 10.02 -4.32 9.77
CA ILE A 131 9.63 -3.91 11.13
C ILE A 131 10.23 -4.82 12.23
N ASN A 132 10.37 -4.25 13.42
CA ASN A 132 10.74 -4.93 14.65
C ASN A 132 9.48 -5.52 15.29
N TYR A 133 9.20 -6.79 14.97
CA TYR A 133 7.97 -7.46 15.41
C TYR A 133 7.86 -7.51 16.94
N SER A 134 6.76 -6.96 17.44
CA SER A 134 6.37 -6.96 18.85
C SER A 134 5.78 -8.30 19.29
N CYS A 135 5.29 -9.09 18.34
CA CYS A 135 4.43 -10.25 18.51
C CYS A 135 3.03 -9.95 19.07
N HIS A 136 2.60 -8.69 18.94
CA HIS A 136 1.20 -8.31 19.03
C HIS A 136 0.64 -8.18 17.63
N THR A 137 -0.25 -9.11 17.28
CA THR A 137 -0.77 -9.27 15.92
C THR A 137 -1.28 -7.97 15.29
N GLU A 138 -2.14 -7.24 16.01
CA GLU A 138 -2.71 -5.99 15.51
C GLU A 138 -1.66 -4.89 15.31
N GLU A 139 -0.73 -4.78 16.26
CA GLU A 139 0.33 -3.77 16.23
C GLU A 139 1.26 -4.04 15.06
N ASP A 140 1.72 -5.28 14.93
CA ASP A 140 2.63 -5.70 13.86
C ASP A 140 1.95 -5.57 12.48
N PHE A 141 0.64 -5.83 12.38
CA PHE A 141 -0.13 -5.62 11.16
C PHE A 141 -0.15 -4.15 10.76
N VAL A 142 -0.59 -3.25 11.65
CA VAL A 142 -0.72 -1.81 11.35
C VAL A 142 0.65 -1.20 11.04
N GLN A 143 1.70 -1.61 11.76
CA GLN A 143 3.08 -1.17 11.53
C GLN A 143 3.61 -1.59 10.15
N ALA A 144 3.19 -2.74 9.62
CA ALA A 144 3.58 -3.21 8.30
C ALA A 144 2.69 -2.64 7.18
N MET A 145 1.39 -2.47 7.43
CA MET A 145 0.43 -1.98 6.43
C MET A 145 0.59 -0.49 6.13
N LEU A 146 1.02 0.31 7.12
CA LEU A 146 1.28 1.72 6.93
C LEU A 146 2.33 2.02 5.84
N PRO A 147 3.56 1.47 5.88
CA PRO A 147 4.54 1.66 4.81
C PRO A 147 4.17 0.96 3.51
N HIS A 148 3.36 -0.12 3.55
CA HIS A 148 2.79 -0.72 2.34
C HIS A 148 1.93 0.28 1.58
N HIS A 149 0.99 0.95 2.26
CA HIS A 149 0.14 1.95 1.64
C HIS A 149 0.92 3.17 1.13
N GLN A 150 1.94 3.60 1.88
CA GLN A 150 2.83 4.67 1.43
C GLN A 150 3.53 4.31 0.11
N GLY A 151 3.91 3.03 -0.07
CA GLY A 151 4.48 2.52 -1.32
C GLY A 151 3.53 2.66 -2.50
N ALA A 152 2.24 2.35 -2.32
CA ALA A 152 1.23 2.51 -3.37
C ALA A 152 1.08 3.97 -3.81
N VAL A 153 1.02 4.90 -2.86
CA VAL A 153 0.91 6.35 -3.12
C VAL A 153 2.15 6.86 -3.86
N GLU A 154 3.34 6.44 -3.45
CA GLU A 154 4.58 6.81 -4.14
C GLU A 154 4.63 6.26 -5.58
N MET A 155 4.21 5.02 -5.81
CA MET A 155 4.13 4.45 -7.16
C MET A 155 3.10 5.17 -8.03
N CYS A 156 1.98 5.61 -7.46
CA CYS A 156 1.01 6.45 -8.16
C CYS A 156 1.62 7.81 -8.56
N ALA A 157 2.41 8.43 -7.67
CA ALA A 157 3.12 9.67 -7.99
C ALA A 157 4.08 9.48 -9.17
N VAL A 158 4.85 8.38 -9.20
CA VAL A 158 5.73 8.06 -10.34
C VAL A 158 4.94 7.97 -11.66
N LEU A 159 3.77 7.31 -11.66
CA LEU A 159 2.94 7.22 -12.87
C LEU A 159 2.48 8.61 -13.33
N LEU A 160 1.95 9.41 -12.40
CA LEU A 160 1.40 10.73 -12.71
C LEU A 160 2.49 11.72 -13.19
N GLU A 161 3.71 11.58 -12.69
CA GLU A 161 4.88 12.34 -13.15
C GLU A 161 5.40 11.88 -14.52
N SER A 162 5.22 10.60 -14.88
CA SER A 162 5.69 10.02 -16.14
C SER A 162 4.93 10.49 -17.40
N THR A 163 4.01 11.46 -17.27
CA THR A 163 3.15 12.00 -18.34
C THR A 163 2.17 10.99 -18.96
N SER A 164 1.83 9.91 -18.23
CA SER A 164 0.82 8.93 -18.63
C SER A 164 -0.45 9.58 -19.16
N GLN A 165 -0.92 9.10 -20.32
CA GLN A 165 -2.13 9.55 -21.01
C GLN A 165 -3.30 8.57 -20.83
N ASP A 166 -3.08 7.44 -20.14
CA ASP A 166 -4.10 6.43 -19.93
C ASP A 166 -5.09 6.90 -18.87
N VAL A 167 -6.30 7.26 -19.31
CA VAL A 167 -7.35 7.82 -18.43
C VAL A 167 -7.68 6.86 -17.29
N TYR A 168 -7.76 5.56 -17.57
CA TYR A 168 -8.08 4.56 -16.54
C TYR A 168 -7.00 4.51 -15.46
N LEU A 169 -5.71 4.50 -15.84
CA LEU A 169 -4.63 4.43 -14.86
C LEU A 169 -4.50 5.72 -14.04
N ARG A 170 -4.75 6.88 -14.65
CA ARG A 170 -4.77 8.16 -13.92
C ARG A 170 -5.89 8.21 -12.89
N ASP A 171 -7.09 7.78 -13.26
CA ASP A 171 -8.24 7.71 -12.36
C ASP A 171 -8.01 6.68 -11.23
N LEU A 172 -7.41 5.53 -11.57
CA LEU A 172 -6.99 4.54 -10.59
C LEU A 172 -5.99 5.13 -9.58
N CYS A 173 -4.94 5.82 -10.05
CA CYS A 173 -3.97 6.47 -9.17
C CYS A 173 -4.59 7.54 -8.27
N ALA A 174 -5.55 8.32 -8.79
CA ALA A 174 -6.26 9.32 -8.00
C ALA A 174 -7.08 8.65 -6.87
N ASN A 175 -7.76 7.55 -7.17
CA ASN A 175 -8.52 6.78 -6.18
C ASN A 175 -7.62 6.12 -5.14
N ILE A 176 -6.57 5.40 -5.57
CA ILE A 176 -5.56 4.81 -4.67
C ILE A 176 -4.99 5.88 -3.75
N THR A 177 -4.59 7.02 -4.30
CA THR A 177 -4.00 8.10 -3.51
C THR A 177 -4.98 8.64 -2.48
N ARG A 178 -6.25 8.85 -2.85
CA ARG A 178 -7.30 9.31 -1.92
C ARG A 178 -7.52 8.29 -0.79
N LEU A 179 -7.85 7.06 -1.13
CA LEU A 179 -8.24 6.00 -0.19
C LEU A 179 -7.07 5.63 0.71
N GLN A 180 -5.91 5.31 0.14
CA GLN A 180 -4.77 4.86 0.94
C GLN A 180 -4.20 5.99 1.81
N THR A 181 -4.35 7.27 1.44
CA THR A 181 -4.00 8.38 2.35
C THR A 181 -4.94 8.47 3.54
N ALA A 182 -6.24 8.26 3.35
CA ALA A 182 -7.20 8.16 4.45
C ALA A 182 -6.86 6.97 5.36
N GLU A 183 -6.62 5.80 4.78
CA GLU A 183 -6.27 4.58 5.52
C GLU A 183 -4.96 4.72 6.31
N MET A 184 -3.96 5.40 5.72
CA MET A 184 -2.74 5.76 6.44
C MET A 184 -3.01 6.71 7.61
N SER A 185 -3.90 7.69 7.45
CA SER A 185 -4.31 8.57 8.56
C SER A 185 -4.96 7.77 9.67
N TRP A 186 -5.89 6.85 9.33
CA TRP A 186 -6.51 5.93 10.29
C TRP A 186 -5.50 5.07 11.04
N MET A 187 -4.55 4.46 10.32
CA MET A 187 -3.51 3.64 10.93
C MET A 187 -2.60 4.43 11.88
N LYS A 188 -2.25 5.68 11.51
CA LYS A 188 -1.45 6.57 12.37
C LYS A 188 -2.22 6.99 13.63
N ASP A 189 -3.50 7.29 13.52
CA ASP A 189 -4.37 7.58 14.66
C ASP A 189 -4.52 6.36 15.56
N TRP A 190 -4.68 5.16 14.96
CA TRP A 190 -4.73 3.90 15.71
C TRP A 190 -3.45 3.67 16.50
N LEU A 191 -2.26 3.84 15.89
CA LEU A 191 -0.97 3.71 16.58
C LEU A 191 -0.84 4.73 17.72
N THR A 192 -1.25 5.98 17.48
CA THR A 192 -1.21 7.06 18.47
C THR A 192 -2.13 6.76 19.65
N PHE A 193 -3.36 6.31 19.39
CA PHE A 193 -4.31 5.89 20.41
C PHE A 193 -3.77 4.73 21.27
N LYS A 194 -3.02 3.81 20.65
CA LYS A 194 -2.35 2.70 21.34
C LYS A 194 -1.06 3.11 22.06
N GLY A 195 -0.59 4.34 21.88
CA GLY A 195 0.66 4.84 22.44
C GLY A 195 1.91 4.22 21.80
N LEU A 196 1.81 3.79 20.55
CA LEU A 196 2.87 3.11 19.81
C LEU A 196 3.59 4.09 18.86
N SER A 197 4.92 3.99 18.83
CA SER A 197 5.75 4.67 17.82
C SER A 197 6.05 3.73 16.64
N PRO A 198 6.49 4.25 15.49
CA PRO A 198 6.88 3.42 14.35
C PRO A 198 7.91 2.34 14.72
N ALA A 199 7.67 1.10 14.27
CA ALA A 199 8.45 -0.07 14.66
C ALA A 199 9.58 -0.41 13.68
N GLN A 200 10.11 0.55 12.92
CA GLN A 200 11.10 0.30 11.86
C GLN A 200 12.42 -0.26 12.41
N CYS A 201 13.04 -1.18 11.67
CA CYS A 201 14.32 -1.77 12.05
C CYS A 201 15.51 -0.82 11.91
N HIS A 202 15.43 0.12 10.95
CA HIS A 202 16.49 1.08 10.64
C HIS A 202 15.87 2.43 10.27
N GLY A 203 16.31 3.51 10.93
CA GLY A 203 15.89 4.89 10.64
C GLY A 203 14.75 5.42 11.52
N ASN A 204 14.50 6.73 11.42
CA ASN A 204 13.34 7.41 11.98
C ASN A 204 12.37 7.66 10.83
N SER A 205 11.17 7.06 10.86
CA SER A 205 10.08 7.50 9.99
C SER A 205 9.50 8.82 10.49
N ASP A 206 9.19 9.70 9.56
CA ASP A 206 8.35 10.86 9.85
C ASP A 206 6.97 10.38 10.28
N SER A 207 6.62 10.66 11.54
CA SER A 207 5.36 10.26 12.18
C SER A 207 4.21 11.22 11.87
N THR A 208 4.42 12.23 11.03
CA THR A 208 3.37 13.19 10.67
C THR A 208 2.28 12.52 9.84
N ALA A 209 1.05 12.51 10.35
CA ALA A 209 -0.11 12.01 9.62
C ALA A 209 -0.52 13.02 8.53
N PRO A 210 -0.67 12.61 7.26
CA PRO A 210 -1.28 13.48 6.27
C PRO A 210 -2.73 13.75 6.72
N CYS A 211 -3.14 15.03 6.71
CA CYS A 211 -4.55 15.36 6.92
C CYS A 211 -5.34 14.82 5.72
N ALA A 212 -6.17 13.80 5.93
CA ALA A 212 -6.99 13.20 4.89
C ALA A 212 -8.46 13.15 5.32
N ASP A 213 -9.36 13.22 4.33
CA ASP A 213 -10.77 12.92 4.52
C ASP A 213 -10.92 11.43 4.83
N MET A 214 -11.52 11.11 5.97
CA MET A 214 -11.70 9.76 6.49
C MET A 214 -13.09 9.18 6.14
N MET A 215 -13.97 9.97 5.53
CA MET A 215 -15.26 9.49 5.02
C MET A 215 -15.16 8.34 4.03
N PRO A 216 -14.13 8.24 3.17
CA PRO A 216 -13.95 7.07 2.32
C PRO A 216 -13.71 5.77 3.09
N ILE A 217 -13.53 5.79 4.42
CA ILE A 217 -13.45 4.57 5.24
C ILE A 217 -14.83 4.23 5.88
N THR A 218 -15.83 5.08 5.68
CA THR A 218 -17.18 4.91 6.25
C THR A 218 -18.10 4.16 5.29
N ASP A 219 -18.84 3.17 5.81
CA ASP A 219 -19.62 2.17 5.04
C ASP A 219 -20.63 2.71 4.01
N ILE A 220 -21.00 3.99 4.06
CA ILE A 220 -22.07 4.55 3.23
C ILE A 220 -21.68 4.65 1.75
N CYS A 221 -20.39 4.83 1.45
CA CYS A 221 -19.92 4.91 0.06
C CYS A 221 -19.73 3.52 -0.59
N HIS A 222 -19.58 2.46 0.22
CA HIS A 222 -19.05 1.17 -0.23
C HIS A 222 -20.11 0.17 -0.71
N ASP A 223 -21.36 0.31 -0.25
CA ASP A 223 -22.44 -0.65 -0.56
C ASP A 223 -22.97 -0.59 -2.02
N LEU A 224 -22.56 0.40 -2.83
CA LEU A 224 -23.12 0.65 -4.16
C LEU A 224 -22.12 0.58 -5.34
N GLY A 225 -21.03 -0.20 -5.21
CA GLY A 225 -20.26 -0.65 -6.37
C GLY A 225 -19.11 0.26 -6.82
N GLY A 226 -18.46 0.92 -5.86
CA GLY A 226 -17.23 1.69 -6.09
C GLY A 226 -17.47 3.14 -6.48
N ASP A 227 -16.56 4.00 -6.02
CA ASP A 227 -16.65 5.46 -5.91
C ASP A 227 -16.72 6.27 -7.22
N ARG A 228 -17.44 5.81 -8.25
CA ARG A 228 -17.71 6.65 -9.43
C ARG A 228 -18.71 7.79 -9.15
N LEU A 229 -19.25 7.88 -7.93
CA LEU A 229 -20.37 8.75 -7.57
C LEU A 229 -20.17 9.60 -6.30
N CYS A 230 -19.02 9.54 -5.63
CA CYS A 230 -18.80 10.25 -4.37
C CYS A 230 -17.83 11.43 -4.57
N ASP A 231 -18.36 12.65 -4.72
CA ASP A 231 -17.59 13.90 -4.71
C ASP A 231 -17.46 14.39 -3.25
N CYS A 232 -16.23 14.38 -2.74
CA CYS A 232 -15.91 14.72 -1.34
C CYS A 232 -15.61 16.22 -1.13
N SER A 233 -15.84 17.07 -2.13
CA SER A 233 -15.53 18.51 -2.06
C SER A 233 -16.39 19.30 -1.06
N GLU A 234 -17.42 18.70 -0.44
CA GLU A 234 -18.35 19.41 0.45
C GLU A 234 -18.11 19.22 1.96
N LEU A 235 -17.12 18.42 2.40
CA LEU A 235 -16.99 18.04 3.83
C LEU A 235 -15.61 18.31 4.46
N THR A 236 -14.79 19.18 3.85
CA THR A 236 -13.41 19.51 4.27
C THR A 236 -13.27 20.33 5.56
N ASP A 237 -14.34 20.58 6.32
CA ASP A 237 -14.28 21.56 7.43
C ASP A 237 -13.58 21.08 8.71
N SER A 238 -13.29 19.78 8.87
CA SER A 238 -12.67 19.26 10.10
C SER A 238 -11.13 19.21 10.09
N CYS A 239 -10.45 19.48 8.97
CA CYS A 239 -8.99 19.38 8.86
C CYS A 239 -8.24 20.71 9.04
N SER A 240 -8.95 21.82 9.29
CA SER A 240 -8.42 23.19 9.28
C SER A 240 -7.71 23.63 10.56
N SER A 241 -6.72 22.89 11.08
CA SER A 241 -5.88 23.45 12.18
C SER A 241 -4.42 23.03 12.29
N ILE A 242 -3.84 22.26 11.37
CA ILE A 242 -2.38 22.06 11.35
C ILE A 242 -1.76 23.02 10.33
N ALA A 243 -1.43 24.23 10.82
CA ALA A 243 -0.63 25.18 10.08
C ALA A 243 0.74 24.57 9.76
N ILE A 244 1.05 24.43 8.47
CA ILE A 244 2.42 24.30 8.01
C ILE A 244 3.13 25.59 8.44
N ALA A 245 4.05 25.48 9.39
CA ALA A 245 4.94 26.56 9.78
C ALA A 245 5.83 26.89 8.57
N GLY A 246 5.41 27.89 7.78
CA GLY A 246 6.25 28.57 6.82
C GLY A 246 7.04 29.68 7.52
N GLY A 247 8.36 29.63 7.39
CA GLY A 247 9.32 30.66 7.76
C GLY A 247 10.66 30.36 7.13
#